data_AF-A0A3B6MK81-F1
#
_entry.id   AF-A0A3B6MK81-F1
#
_cell.length_a   1.000
_cell.length_b   1.000
_cell.length_c   1.000
_cell.angle_alpha   90.00
_cell.angle_beta   90.00
_cell.angle_gamma   90.00
#
_symmetry.space_group_name_H-M   'P 1'
#
loop_
_entity.id
_entity.type
_entity.pdbx_description
1 polymer ?
#
loop_
_entity_poly.entity_id
_entity_poly.type
_entity_poly.pdbx_seq_one_letter_code
_entity_poly.pdbx_strand_id
1 'polypeptide(L)'
;MTRCNKGSVIGMTGPKRYIATLAPVLVEFDMRIKKGEQEEDDLQLIDGAIEYDNLCTSEYPFTDRINGDCGTVDITLALVRWAFEATIDVTVSKVQSRFDLSLSSFVFIMDGLHEIQLFRGNIGESCGLRRHVIAVKEDTWMHLKFKVGQRSCKNDGDLDCHCSFKAKKTWV
;
A
#
# COMPACT_ATOMS: atom_id res chain seq x y z
N MET A 1 -16.79 3.39 -12.35
CA MET A 1 -16.70 1.92 -12.17
C MET A 1 -15.69 1.40 -13.19
N THR A 2 -14.47 1.08 -12.76
CA THR A 2 -13.41 0.60 -13.66
C THR A 2 -13.77 -0.81 -14.11
N ARG A 3 -13.88 -1.04 -15.43
CA ARG A 3 -14.07 -2.39 -15.98
C ARG A 3 -12.87 -3.25 -15.56
N CYS A 4 -13.09 -4.21 -14.67
CA CYS A 4 -12.11 -5.26 -14.39
C CYS A 4 -12.19 -6.31 -15.50
N ASN A 5 -11.08 -6.57 -16.20
CA ASN A 5 -11.01 -7.67 -17.16
C ASN A 5 -10.84 -8.98 -16.38
N LYS A 6 -11.36 -10.11 -16.91
CA LYS A 6 -11.11 -11.44 -16.33
C LYS A 6 -9.59 -11.65 -16.15
N GLY A 7 -9.15 -11.99 -14.94
CA GLY A 7 -7.74 -12.15 -14.58
C GLY A 7 -7.03 -10.88 -14.10
N SER A 8 -7.75 -9.76 -13.91
CA SER A 8 -7.17 -8.54 -13.34
C SER A 8 -7.06 -8.64 -11.83
N VAL A 9 -5.91 -8.27 -11.26
CA VAL A 9 -5.70 -8.20 -9.81
C VAL A 9 -6.29 -6.90 -9.26
N ILE A 10 -7.10 -7.01 -8.21
CA ILE A 10 -7.60 -5.85 -7.48
C ILE A 10 -6.60 -5.54 -6.37
N GLY A 11 -5.90 -4.41 -6.51
CA GLY A 11 -5.02 -3.91 -5.47
C GLY A 11 -5.86 -3.47 -4.27
N MET A 12 -5.77 -4.23 -3.18
CA MET A 12 -6.32 -3.81 -1.91
C MET A 12 -5.35 -2.81 -1.29
N THR A 13 -5.91 -1.71 -0.84
CA THR A 13 -5.14 -0.67 -0.17
C THR A 13 -4.73 -1.12 1.21
N GLY A 14 -3.50 -0.77 1.62
CA GLY A 14 -3.00 -1.03 2.96
C GLY A 14 -3.88 -0.47 4.09
N PRO A 15 -3.59 -0.85 5.34
CA PRO A 15 -4.39 -0.52 6.50
C PRO A 15 -4.48 1.00 6.72
N LYS A 16 -5.55 1.44 7.39
CA LYS A 16 -5.76 2.87 7.69
C LYS A 16 -4.85 3.42 8.79
N ARG A 17 -4.18 2.52 9.53
CA ARG A 17 -3.27 2.77 10.65
C ARG A 17 -2.23 1.65 10.72
N TYR A 18 -1.08 1.89 11.34
CA TYR A 18 -0.13 0.82 11.61
C TYR A 18 -0.68 -0.15 12.69
N ILE A 19 -0.18 -1.39 12.67
CA ILE A 19 -0.46 -2.38 13.70
C ILE A 19 0.78 -2.46 14.60
N ALA A 20 0.64 -1.98 15.84
CA ALA A 20 1.69 -2.05 16.85
C ALA A 20 1.52 -3.34 17.66
N THR A 21 2.59 -4.14 17.79
CA THR A 21 2.52 -5.41 18.50
C THR A 21 3.65 -5.53 19.52
N LEU A 22 3.32 -5.95 20.75
CA LEU A 22 4.30 -6.30 21.80
C LEU A 22 4.25 -7.79 22.18
N ALA A 23 3.27 -8.51 21.61
CA ALA A 23 2.98 -9.92 21.83
C ALA A 23 2.48 -10.50 20.50
N PRO A 24 2.38 -11.83 20.36
CA PRO A 24 1.71 -12.45 19.22
C PRO A 24 0.33 -11.84 18.99
N VAL A 25 -0.02 -11.58 17.73
CA VAL A 25 -1.30 -10.98 17.33
C VAL A 25 -2.04 -11.92 16.40
N LEU A 26 -3.30 -12.17 16.72
CA LEU A 26 -4.24 -12.81 15.80
C LEU A 26 -4.93 -11.74 14.96
N VAL A 27 -4.84 -11.86 13.64
CA VAL A 27 -5.55 -11.02 12.67
C VAL A 27 -6.67 -11.84 12.05
N GLU A 28 -7.89 -11.53 12.44
CA GLU A 28 -9.11 -12.08 11.85
C GLU A 28 -9.54 -11.25 10.64
N PHE A 29 -10.05 -11.91 9.62
CA PHE A 29 -10.55 -11.29 8.40
C PHE A 29 -11.85 -11.98 7.95
N ASP A 30 -12.85 -11.17 7.63
CA ASP A 30 -14.02 -11.57 6.85
C ASP A 30 -14.12 -10.57 5.69
N MET A 31 -13.76 -11.03 4.50
CA MET A 31 -13.77 -10.20 3.30
C MET A 31 -14.82 -10.70 2.34
N ARG A 32 -15.69 -9.80 1.87
CA ARG A 32 -16.81 -10.11 0.97
C ARG A 32 -16.80 -9.20 -0.26
N ILE A 33 -17.24 -9.74 -1.40
CA ILE A 33 -17.47 -8.99 -2.63
C ILE A 33 -18.93 -8.57 -2.65
N LYS A 34 -19.15 -7.25 -2.61
CA LYS A 34 -20.50 -6.70 -2.65
C LYS A 34 -21.22 -7.03 -3.95
N LYS A 35 -22.41 -7.65 -3.86
CA LYS A 35 -23.24 -8.01 -5.02
C LYS A 35 -24.63 -7.38 -5.00
N GLY A 36 -25.22 -7.23 -3.82
CA GLY A 36 -26.59 -6.76 -3.66
C GLY A 36 -26.71 -5.58 -2.70
N GLU A 37 -27.95 -5.31 -2.28
CA GLU A 37 -28.23 -4.33 -1.23
C GLU A 37 -28.08 -4.95 0.16
N GLN A 38 -28.35 -6.25 0.29
CA GLN A 38 -28.28 -7.00 1.55
C GLN A 38 -26.95 -7.75 1.66
N GLU A 39 -26.43 -7.87 2.87
CA GLU A 39 -25.18 -8.58 3.15
C GLU A 39 -25.25 -10.08 2.80
N GLU A 40 -26.45 -10.66 2.85
CA GLU A 40 -26.71 -12.06 2.47
C GLU A 40 -26.46 -12.33 0.98
N ASP A 41 -26.51 -11.29 0.13
CA ASP A 41 -26.22 -11.39 -1.30
C ASP A 41 -24.72 -11.39 -1.59
N ASP A 42 -23.90 -10.93 -0.63
CA ASP A 42 -22.48 -10.70 -0.82
C ASP A 42 -21.71 -12.02 -0.83
N LEU A 43 -20.78 -12.14 -1.78
CA LEU A 43 -19.97 -13.34 -1.89
C LEU A 43 -18.82 -13.30 -0.89
N GLN A 44 -18.71 -14.31 -0.04
CA GLN A 44 -17.53 -14.49 0.80
C GLN A 44 -16.30 -14.74 -0.07
N LEU A 45 -15.30 -13.87 0.06
CA LEU A 45 -14.03 -13.97 -0.64
C LEU A 45 -13.02 -14.78 0.20
N ILE A 46 -12.81 -14.37 1.45
CA ILE A 46 -12.01 -15.09 2.44
C ILE A 46 -12.62 -14.88 3.83
N ASP A 47 -12.47 -15.88 4.69
CA ASP A 47 -12.89 -15.86 6.09
C ASP A 47 -11.91 -16.71 6.90
N GLY A 48 -11.47 -16.20 8.04
CA GLY A 48 -10.55 -16.88 8.93
C GLY A 48 -9.64 -15.93 9.71
N ALA A 49 -8.56 -16.49 10.24
CA ALA A 49 -7.59 -15.74 11.00
C ALA A 49 -6.16 -16.24 10.75
N ILE A 50 -5.19 -15.33 10.86
CA ILE A 50 -3.76 -15.64 10.85
C ILE A 50 -3.14 -15.13 12.14
N GLU A 51 -2.35 -15.99 12.78
CA GLU A 51 -1.52 -15.61 13.93
C GLU A 51 -0.15 -15.12 13.47
N TYR A 52 0.26 -13.96 13.96
CA TYR A 52 1.59 -13.41 13.77
C TYR A 52 2.30 -13.34 15.11
N ASP A 53 3.21 -14.27 15.35
CA ASP A 53 4.13 -14.22 16.49
C ASP A 53 5.31 -13.29 16.16
N ASN A 54 5.51 -12.25 16.96
CA ASN A 54 6.65 -11.33 16.84
C ASN A 54 8.03 -12.02 16.91
N LEU A 55 8.12 -13.23 17.46
CA LEU A 55 9.35 -14.03 17.51
C LEU A 55 9.61 -14.80 16.21
N CYS A 56 8.55 -15.16 15.47
CA CYS A 56 8.65 -15.99 14.27
C CYS A 56 8.37 -15.21 12.97
N THR A 57 7.77 -14.03 13.06
CA THR A 57 7.43 -13.20 11.90
C THR A 57 8.71 -12.70 11.25
N SER A 58 8.83 -12.97 9.95
CA SER A 58 9.98 -12.56 9.16
C SER A 58 10.13 -11.03 9.17
N GLU A 59 11.36 -10.59 9.40
CA GLU A 59 11.75 -9.19 9.25
C GLU A 59 12.00 -8.84 7.76
N TYR A 60 11.94 -9.82 6.85
CA TYR A 60 11.88 -9.60 5.40
C TYR A 60 10.44 -9.68 4.90
N PRO A 61 10.05 -8.88 3.89
CA PRO A 61 8.75 -9.01 3.26
C PRO A 61 8.53 -10.40 2.69
N PHE A 62 7.44 -11.02 3.10
CA PHE A 62 6.97 -12.30 2.58
C PHE A 62 5.51 -12.18 2.20
N THR A 63 5.08 -13.05 1.28
CA THR A 63 3.70 -13.05 0.79
C THR A 63 3.05 -14.38 1.11
N ASP A 64 2.00 -14.32 1.92
CA ASP A 64 1.13 -15.45 2.20
C ASP A 64 -0.09 -15.41 1.27
N ARG A 65 -0.53 -16.58 0.82
CA ARG A 65 -1.73 -16.72 0.00
C ARG A 65 -2.84 -17.36 0.80
N ILE A 66 -3.94 -16.64 0.92
CA ILE A 66 -5.16 -17.11 1.54
C ILE A 66 -6.12 -17.53 0.43
N ASN A 67 -6.51 -18.80 0.45
CA ASN A 67 -7.52 -19.31 -0.46
C ASN A 67 -8.89 -19.17 0.21
N GLY A 68 -9.88 -18.67 -0.53
CA GLY A 68 -11.27 -18.75 -0.13
C GLY A 68 -12.15 -19.17 -1.30
N ASP A 69 -13.44 -19.26 -1.04
CA ASP A 69 -14.38 -19.95 -1.94
C ASP A 69 -14.55 -19.23 -3.28
N CYS A 70 -14.48 -17.90 -3.27
CA CYS A 70 -14.70 -17.06 -4.45
C CYS A 70 -13.40 -16.44 -5.02
N GLY A 71 -12.23 -16.82 -4.51
CA GLY A 71 -10.94 -16.31 -5.00
C GLY A 71 -9.80 -16.49 -4.01
N THR A 72 -8.64 -15.91 -4.35
CA THR A 72 -7.45 -15.93 -3.50
C THR A 72 -7.02 -14.51 -3.17
N VAL A 73 -6.51 -14.30 -1.95
CA VAL A 73 -5.95 -13.04 -1.50
C VAL A 73 -4.49 -13.27 -1.13
N ASP A 74 -3.60 -12.54 -1.79
CA ASP A 74 -2.19 -12.48 -1.39
C ASP A 74 -2.02 -11.34 -0.36
N ILE A 75 -1.40 -11.64 0.79
CA ILE A 75 -1.05 -10.67 1.82
C ILE A 75 0.47 -10.61 1.92
N THR A 76 1.04 -9.43 1.70
CA THR A 76 2.47 -9.17 1.93
C THR A 76 2.65 -8.41 3.23
N LEU A 77 3.52 -8.91 4.11
CA LEU A 77 3.86 -8.25 5.37
C LEU A 77 5.34 -8.43 5.75
N ALA A 78 5.81 -7.60 6.68
CA ALA A 78 7.12 -7.69 7.29
C ALA A 78 7.07 -7.11 8.71
N LEU A 79 7.82 -7.70 9.64
CA LEU A 79 8.04 -7.10 10.95
C LEU A 79 9.07 -5.96 10.83
N VAL A 80 8.68 -4.74 11.22
CA VAL A 80 9.59 -3.58 11.27
C VAL A 80 9.80 -3.17 12.73
N ARG A 81 10.94 -3.52 13.30
CA ARG A 81 11.28 -3.17 14.69
C ARG A 81 11.54 -1.67 14.84
N TRP A 82 11.11 -1.12 15.98
CA TRP A 82 11.29 0.29 16.33
C TRP A 82 10.81 1.25 15.22
N ALA A 83 9.59 1.04 14.73
CA ALA A 83 9.04 1.84 13.64
C ALA A 83 8.06 2.92 14.12
N PHE A 84 7.94 3.98 13.32
CA PHE A 84 6.90 5.00 13.44
C PHE A 84 5.84 4.83 12.34
N GLU A 85 4.60 5.23 12.65
CA GLU A 85 3.57 5.41 11.63
C GLU A 85 3.90 6.67 10.80
N ALA A 86 4.17 6.48 9.51
CA ALA A 86 4.24 7.57 8.55
C ALA A 86 2.95 7.63 7.74
N THR A 87 2.36 8.82 7.66
CA THR A 87 1.21 9.10 6.82
C THR A 87 1.65 9.86 5.58
N ILE A 88 1.24 9.39 4.41
CA ILE A 88 1.48 10.03 3.12
C ILE A 88 0.14 10.53 2.59
N ASP A 89 0.05 11.84 2.43
CA ASP A 89 -1.09 12.54 1.84
C ASP A 89 -0.58 13.40 0.68
N VAL A 90 -1.14 13.18 -0.51
CA VAL A 90 -0.68 13.80 -1.75
C VAL A 90 -1.87 14.46 -2.42
N THR A 91 -1.74 15.75 -2.70
CA THR A 91 -2.76 16.52 -3.42
C THR A 91 -2.20 17.00 -4.75
N VAL A 92 -2.93 16.72 -5.84
CA VAL A 92 -2.70 17.29 -7.16
C VAL A 92 -3.51 18.59 -7.25
N SER A 93 -2.82 19.72 -7.18
CA SER A 93 -3.47 21.04 -7.11
C SER A 93 -3.92 21.58 -8.48
N LYS A 94 -3.13 21.34 -9.54
CA LYS A 94 -3.43 21.83 -10.89
C LYS A 94 -2.99 20.83 -11.95
N VAL A 95 -3.84 20.60 -12.94
CA VAL A 95 -3.59 19.69 -14.06
C VAL A 95 -3.79 20.45 -15.38
N GLN A 96 -2.78 20.47 -16.23
CA GLN A 96 -2.86 21.13 -17.55
C GLN A 96 -3.32 20.17 -18.65
N SER A 97 -2.88 18.91 -18.57
CA SER A 97 -3.22 17.83 -19.49
C SER A 97 -3.25 16.52 -18.70
N ARG A 98 -3.95 15.51 -19.23
CA ARG A 98 -4.00 14.19 -18.57
C ARG A 98 -2.62 13.55 -18.58
N PHE A 99 -2.21 12.99 -17.44
CA PHE A 99 -0.94 12.28 -17.29
C PHE A 99 -1.14 10.99 -16.49
N ASP A 100 -0.23 10.05 -16.68
CA ASP A 100 -0.14 8.85 -15.86
C ASP A 100 0.80 9.15 -14.68
N LEU A 101 0.34 8.82 -13.47
CA LEU A 101 1.08 9.02 -12.22
C LEU A 101 1.32 7.69 -11.55
N SER A 102 2.58 7.46 -11.15
CA SER A 102 2.96 6.38 -10.25
C SER A 102 3.61 6.99 -9.00
N LEU A 103 3.09 6.62 -7.83
CA LEU A 103 3.65 6.96 -6.52
C LEU A 103 4.08 5.69 -5.81
N SER A 104 5.36 5.63 -5.45
CA SER A 104 5.92 4.55 -4.63
C SER A 104 6.63 5.14 -3.40
N SER A 105 6.61 4.39 -2.31
CA SER A 105 7.46 4.65 -1.15
C SER A 105 8.56 3.60 -1.08
N PHE A 106 9.75 4.02 -0.68
CA PHE A 106 10.87 3.15 -0.41
C PHE A 106 11.22 3.29 1.07
N VAL A 107 11.16 2.18 1.80
CA VAL A 107 11.42 2.12 3.23
C VAL A 107 12.51 1.10 3.53
N PHE A 108 13.29 1.37 4.57
CA PHE A 108 14.27 0.40 5.07
C PHE A 108 13.56 -0.68 5.88
N ILE A 109 13.69 -1.91 5.41
CA ILE A 109 13.25 -3.11 6.10
C ILE A 109 14.50 -3.99 6.21
N MET A 110 14.91 -4.28 7.45
CA MET A 110 16.24 -4.85 7.74
C MET A 110 17.37 -4.01 7.13
N ASP A 111 18.19 -4.63 6.28
CA ASP A 111 19.37 -4.03 5.65
C ASP A 111 19.08 -3.60 4.19
N GLY A 112 17.82 -3.66 3.75
CA GLY A 112 17.41 -3.43 2.38
C GLY A 112 16.34 -2.35 2.22
N LEU A 113 16.41 -1.63 1.10
CA LEU A 113 15.39 -0.68 0.69
C LEU A 113 14.30 -1.42 -0.09
N HIS A 114 13.05 -1.32 0.36
CA HIS A 114 11.92 -2.02 -0.22
C HIS A 114 10.91 -1.04 -0.79
N GLU A 115 10.51 -1.28 -2.05
CA GLU A 115 9.50 -0.47 -2.75
C GLU A 115 8.09 -0.94 -2.39
N ILE A 116 7.24 0.00 -2.02
CA ILE A 116 5.81 -0.15 -1.79
C ILE A 116 5.10 0.74 -2.81
N GLN A 117 4.45 0.15 -3.80
CA GLN A 117 3.64 0.89 -4.76
C GLN A 117 2.36 1.38 -4.07
N LEU A 118 2.21 2.70 -3.92
CA LEU A 118 1.09 3.32 -3.23
C LEU A 118 -0.06 3.66 -4.19
N PHE A 119 0.28 4.23 -5.36
CA PHE A 119 -0.71 4.61 -6.35
C PHE A 119 -0.16 4.44 -7.76
N ARG A 120 -1.01 3.95 -8.68
CA ARG A 120 -0.76 3.98 -10.12
C ARG A 120 -2.07 4.26 -10.83
N GLY A 121 -2.13 5.32 -11.62
CA GLY A 121 -3.35 5.69 -12.31
C GLY A 121 -3.20 6.90 -13.22
N ASN A 122 -4.26 7.21 -13.94
CA ASN A 122 -4.35 8.41 -14.78
C ASN A 122 -4.95 9.56 -13.97
N ILE A 123 -4.32 10.73 -14.05
CA ILE A 123 -4.77 11.97 -13.43
C ILE A 123 -5.20 12.93 -14.53
N GLY A 124 -6.47 13.34 -14.49
CA GLY A 124 -7.03 14.27 -15.48
C GLY A 124 -7.53 15.60 -14.92
N GLU A 125 -7.61 15.73 -13.61
CA GLU A 125 -8.08 16.93 -12.92
C GLU A 125 -7.42 17.04 -11.54
N SER A 126 -7.58 18.20 -10.88
CA SER A 126 -7.09 18.39 -9.52
C SER A 126 -7.82 17.47 -8.55
N CYS A 127 -7.08 16.71 -7.75
CA CYS A 127 -7.64 15.75 -6.83
C CYS A 127 -6.70 15.48 -5.64
N GLY A 128 -7.27 15.10 -4.50
CA GLY A 128 -6.52 14.43 -3.44
C GLY A 128 -6.34 12.95 -3.80
N LEU A 129 -5.11 12.44 -3.71
CA LEU A 129 -4.88 11.01 -3.72
C LEU A 129 -5.33 10.42 -2.39
N ARG A 130 -5.55 9.11 -2.38
CA ARG A 130 -5.86 8.41 -1.14
C ARG A 130 -4.69 8.56 -0.15
N ARG A 131 -5.01 8.79 1.12
CA ARG A 131 -4.05 8.72 2.23
C ARG A 131 -3.51 7.30 2.37
N HIS A 132 -2.18 7.18 2.45
CA HIS A 132 -1.47 5.95 2.75
C HIS A 132 -0.82 6.00 4.13
N VAL A 133 -0.73 4.84 4.77
CA VAL A 133 -0.02 4.67 6.05
C VAL A 133 1.01 3.57 5.88
N ILE A 134 2.24 3.85 6.28
CA ILE A 134 3.35 2.90 6.22
C ILE A 134 4.18 2.95 7.51
N ALA A 135 4.82 1.83 7.86
CA ALA A 135 5.78 1.77 8.95
C ALA A 135 7.16 2.22 8.46
N VAL A 136 7.83 3.09 9.22
CA VAL A 136 9.20 3.55 8.93
C VAL A 136 10.08 3.34 10.15
N LYS A 137 11.16 2.56 9.99
CA LYS A 137 12.11 2.25 11.05
C LYS A 137 12.79 3.51 11.61
N GLU A 138 12.96 3.58 12.92
CA GLU A 138 13.66 4.65 13.62
C GLU A 138 15.07 4.85 13.05
N ASP A 139 15.50 6.10 12.98
CA ASP A 139 16.78 6.55 12.43
C ASP A 139 17.03 6.22 10.96
N THR A 140 16.01 5.77 10.23
CA THR A 140 16.07 5.55 8.78
C THR A 140 15.38 6.64 7.97
N TRP A 141 15.36 6.48 6.65
CA TRP A 141 14.70 7.38 5.71
C TRP A 141 13.53 6.68 5.01
N MET A 142 12.45 7.42 4.82
CA MET A 142 11.38 7.11 3.88
C MET A 142 11.62 7.94 2.62
N HIS A 143 11.78 7.29 1.47
CA HIS A 143 11.87 7.99 0.19
C HIS A 143 10.55 7.84 -0.57
N LEU A 144 10.04 8.93 -1.13
CA LEU A 144 8.91 8.88 -2.06
C LEU A 144 9.42 9.10 -3.47
N LYS A 145 8.90 8.31 -4.40
CA LYS A 145 9.16 8.42 -5.83
C LYS A 145 7.86 8.71 -6.55
N PHE A 146 7.86 9.79 -7.32
CA PHE A 146 6.80 10.16 -8.24
C PHE A 146 7.31 9.94 -9.66
N LYS A 147 6.59 9.16 -10.46
CA LYS A 147 6.81 9.06 -11.90
C LYS A 147 5.63 9.66 -12.63
N VAL A 148 5.88 10.62 -13.50
CA VAL A 148 4.87 11.28 -14.31
C VAL A 148 5.15 10.98 -15.78
N GLY A 149 4.23 10.27 -16.43
CA GLY A 149 4.29 9.95 -17.85
C GLY A 149 3.21 10.68 -18.63
N GLN A 150 3.52 11.16 -19.84
CA GLN A 150 2.53 11.67 -20.78
C GLN A 150 2.31 10.68 -21.93
N ARG A 151 1.04 10.35 -22.22
CA ARG A 151 0.68 9.47 -23.35
C ARG A 151 1.06 10.05 -24.73
N SER A 152 1.36 11.33 -24.83
CA SER A 152 1.38 12.07 -26.10
C SER A 152 2.76 12.18 -26.77
N CYS A 153 3.86 11.88 -26.08
CA CYS A 153 5.19 12.18 -26.60
C CYS A 153 6.11 10.99 -26.37
N LYS A 154 6.27 10.14 -27.39
CA LYS A 154 7.18 8.97 -27.36
C LYS A 154 8.67 9.32 -27.17
N ASN A 155 9.04 10.60 -27.04
CA ASN A 155 10.43 11.05 -27.09
C ASN A 155 10.81 12.11 -26.03
N ASP A 156 10.00 12.38 -25.00
CA ASP A 156 10.38 13.32 -23.94
C ASP A 156 10.12 12.70 -22.56
N GLY A 157 11.17 12.61 -21.75
CA GLY A 157 11.36 11.60 -20.71
C GLY A 157 10.29 11.57 -19.61
N ASP A 158 10.00 10.36 -19.13
CA ASP A 158 9.28 10.16 -17.87
C ASP A 158 9.96 11.01 -16.78
N LEU A 159 9.19 11.93 -16.17
CA LEU A 159 9.70 12.77 -15.10
C LEU A 159 9.67 11.98 -13.79
N ASP A 160 10.85 11.62 -13.31
CA ASP A 160 11.05 10.97 -12.01
C ASP A 160 11.44 12.03 -10.97
N CYS A 161 10.63 12.21 -9.94
CA CYS A 161 10.92 13.10 -8.80
C CYS A 161 11.00 12.30 -7.49
N HIS A 162 11.95 12.68 -6.63
CA HIS A 162 12.20 12.01 -5.38
C HIS A 162 12.19 13.00 -4.21
N CYS A 163 11.57 12.63 -3.09
CA CYS A 163 11.71 13.35 -1.83
C CYS A 163 11.96 12.36 -0.69
N SER A 164 12.61 12.82 0.38
CA SER A 164 13.06 11.94 1.47
C SER A 164 12.73 12.56 2.81
N PHE A 165 12.26 11.73 3.74
CA PHE A 165 11.86 12.13 5.08
C PHE A 165 12.59 11.26 6.09
N LYS A 166 13.26 11.89 7.05
CA LYS A 166 13.98 11.16 8.09
C LYS A 166 13.05 10.83 9.25
N ALA A 167 13.01 9.56 9.64
CA ALA A 167 12.32 9.08 10.83
C ALA A 167 13.19 9.35 12.07
N LYS A 168 12.82 10.32 12.88
CA LYS A 168 13.51 10.63 14.15
C LYS A 168 12.53 10.65 15.30
N LYS A 169 12.97 10.12 16.43
CA LYS A 169 12.34 10.36 17.72
C LYS A 169 12.76 11.73 18.24
N THR A 170 11.81 12.61 18.51
CA THR A 170 12.08 13.87 19.20
C THR A 170 11.76 13.66 20.67
N TRP A 171 12.77 13.73 21.53
CA TRP A 171 12.54 13.81 22.98
C TRP A 171 11.95 15.20 23.27
N VAL A 172 10.75 15.24 23.87
CA VAL A 172 10.12 16.46 24.40
C VAL A 172 10.37 16.50 25.89
#